data_AF-A0A533ZCR7-F1
#
_entry.id   AF-A0A533ZCR7-F1
#
_cell.length_a   1.000
_cell.length_b   1.000
_cell.length_c   1.000
_cell.angle_alpha   90.00
_cell.angle_beta   90.00
_cell.angle_gamma   90.00
#
_symmetry.space_group_name_H-M   'P 1'
#
loop_
_entity.id
_entity.type
_entity.pdbx_description
1 polymer ?
#
loop_
_entity_poly.entity_id
_entity_poly.type
_entity_poly.pdbx_seq_one_letter_code
_entity_poly.pdbx_strand_id
1 'polypeptide(L)'
;MINATALERLKLQEAQRLGLSVTMPAIDEQVRLMEQQSEQQMGGPEGFEQELRKGHTTLTEWRTELRQQLLIQQLEASRRKILPVGDEEINLYWEKNRKKLSSFWHTDKLDQARDRVRELIQQERWVTARADWELALVKGAKVWVDRDIRQLFVTVPADHTH
;
A
#
# COMPACT_ATOMS: atom_id res chain seq x y z
N MET A 1 15.00 -7.64 12.26
CA MET A 1 13.64 -7.53 11.68
C MET A 1 12.94 -6.32 12.28
N ILE A 2 12.25 -5.51 11.48
CA ILE A 2 11.45 -4.37 11.98
C ILE A 2 10.13 -4.92 12.51
N ASN A 3 9.68 -4.47 13.68
CA ASN A 3 8.37 -4.84 14.23
C ASN A 3 7.25 -4.32 13.28
N ALA A 4 6.42 -5.24 12.75
CA ALA A 4 5.42 -4.93 11.74
C ALA A 4 4.38 -3.89 12.22
N THR A 5 3.92 -4.01 13.45
CA THR A 5 2.96 -3.07 14.06
C THR A 5 3.58 -1.68 14.25
N ALA A 6 4.86 -1.62 14.61
CA ALA A 6 5.56 -0.35 14.76
C ALA A 6 5.74 0.34 13.40
N LEU A 7 6.10 -0.43 12.36
CA LEU A 7 6.23 0.08 10.99
C LEU A 7 4.90 0.60 10.44
N GLU A 8 3.80 -0.12 10.69
CA GLU A 8 2.46 0.29 10.28
C GLU A 8 2.06 1.63 10.89
N ARG A 9 2.30 1.81 12.20
CA ARG A 9 2.08 3.10 12.87
C ARG A 9 2.93 4.23 12.29
N LEU A 10 4.19 3.95 11.94
CA LEU A 10 5.04 4.94 11.28
C LEU A 10 4.49 5.35 9.91
N LYS A 11 3.98 4.40 9.12
CA LYS A 11 3.37 4.69 7.83
C LYS A 11 2.13 5.57 7.99
N LEU A 12 1.30 5.33 9.02
CA LEU A 12 0.14 6.18 9.30
C LEU A 12 0.55 7.61 9.70
N GLN A 13 1.58 7.76 10.54
CA GLN A 13 2.10 9.08 10.91
C GLN A 13 2.68 9.82 9.71
N GLU A 14 3.40 9.12 8.84
CA GLU A 14 3.94 9.70 7.60
C GLU A 14 2.82 10.13 6.65
N ALA A 15 1.76 9.32 6.52
CA ALA A 15 0.58 9.69 5.72
C ALA A 15 -0.06 10.97 6.26
N GLN A 16 -0.23 11.09 7.59
CA GLN A 16 -0.73 12.31 8.24
C GLN A 16 0.20 13.51 8.03
N ARG A 17 1.51 13.33 8.17
CA ARG A 17 2.52 14.39 7.96
C ARG A 17 2.47 14.94 6.54
N LEU A 18 2.17 14.09 5.56
CA LEU A 18 2.00 14.46 4.16
C LEU A 18 0.60 15.00 3.84
N GLY A 19 -0.30 15.12 4.83
CA GLY A 19 -1.66 15.61 4.65
C GLY A 19 -2.57 14.66 3.88
N LEU A 20 -2.24 13.37 3.83
CA LEU A 20 -3.10 12.38 3.17
C LEU A 20 -4.36 12.14 4.00
N SER A 21 -5.50 12.06 3.33
CA SER A 21 -6.80 11.83 3.95
C SER A 21 -7.66 10.91 3.09
N VAL A 22 -8.34 9.96 3.72
CA VAL A 22 -9.39 9.16 3.10
C VAL A 22 -10.74 9.76 3.48
N THR A 23 -11.57 10.01 2.47
CA THR A 23 -12.93 10.57 2.66
C THR A 23 -13.92 9.46 3.03
N MET A 24 -14.98 9.79 3.76
CA MET A 24 -16.02 8.83 4.12
C MET A 24 -16.65 8.14 2.88
N PRO A 25 -16.96 8.86 1.78
CA PRO A 25 -17.47 8.20 0.57
C PRO A 25 -16.53 7.15 -0.02
N ALA A 26 -15.21 7.33 0.09
CA ALA A 26 -14.24 6.33 -0.38
C ALA A 26 -14.24 5.08 0.49
N ILE A 27 -14.47 5.23 1.80
CA ILE A 27 -14.62 4.10 2.74
C ILE A 27 -15.93 3.37 2.42
N ASP A 28 -17.03 4.11 2.27
CA ASP A 28 -18.35 3.54 2.01
C ASP A 28 -18.40 2.77 0.69
N GLU A 29 -17.77 3.28 -0.36
CA GLU A 29 -17.65 2.56 -1.63
C GLU A 29 -16.84 1.28 -1.47
N GLN A 30 -15.74 1.32 -0.72
CA GLN A 30 -14.93 0.13 -0.48
C GLN A 30 -15.67 -0.91 0.38
N VAL A 31 -16.46 -0.48 1.37
CA VAL A 31 -17.36 -1.36 2.15
C VAL A 31 -18.36 -2.02 1.21
N ARG A 32 -19.03 -1.24 0.36
CA ARG A 32 -20.02 -1.74 -0.59
C ARG A 32 -19.43 -2.74 -1.56
N LEU A 33 -18.21 -2.50 -2.08
CA LEU A 33 -17.52 -3.45 -2.95
C LEU A 33 -17.24 -4.77 -2.23
N MET A 34 -16.90 -4.73 -0.93
CA MET A 34 -16.68 -5.93 -0.14
C MET A 34 -17.98 -6.65 0.20
N GLU A 35 -19.07 -5.94 0.48
CA GLU A 35 -20.41 -6.53 0.63
C GLU A 35 -20.88 -7.19 -0.68
N GLN A 36 -20.63 -6.58 -1.84
CA GLN A 36 -20.94 -7.20 -3.14
C GLN A 36 -20.10 -8.43 -3.42
N GLN A 37 -18.82 -8.44 -3.02
CA GLN A 37 -17.99 -9.64 -3.09
C GLN A 37 -18.46 -10.72 -2.11
N SER A 38 -18.96 -10.32 -0.94
CA SER A 38 -19.51 -11.25 0.06
C SER A 38 -20.88 -11.81 -0.36
N GLU A 39 -21.68 -11.11 -1.15
CA GLU A 39 -22.90 -11.68 -1.76
C GLU A 39 -22.58 -12.96 -2.55
N GLN A 40 -21.45 -12.99 -3.23
CA GLN A 40 -21.03 -14.13 -4.04
C GLN A 40 -20.41 -15.27 -3.23
N GLN A 41 -19.94 -15.01 -2.00
CA GLN A 41 -19.09 -15.95 -1.23
C GLN A 41 -19.61 -16.30 0.16
N MET A 42 -20.37 -15.40 0.78
CA MET A 42 -20.69 -15.40 2.22
C MET A 42 -22.19 -15.20 2.50
N GLY A 43 -23.03 -15.00 1.49
CA GLY A 43 -24.48 -14.82 1.67
C GLY A 43 -24.92 -13.37 1.88
N GLY A 44 -24.10 -12.40 1.44
CA GLY A 44 -24.45 -10.98 1.41
C GLY A 44 -24.13 -10.22 2.69
N PRO A 45 -24.79 -9.07 2.94
CA PRO A 45 -24.48 -8.20 4.08
C PRO A 45 -24.57 -8.89 5.45
N GLU A 46 -25.57 -9.76 5.64
CA GLU A 46 -25.72 -10.54 6.88
C GLU A 46 -24.57 -11.53 7.08
N GLY A 47 -24.13 -12.16 5.98
CA GLY A 47 -22.97 -13.05 5.97
C GLY A 47 -21.67 -12.31 6.30
N PHE A 48 -21.50 -11.11 5.75
CA PHE A 48 -20.37 -10.26 6.06
C PHE A 48 -20.34 -9.85 7.54
N GLU A 49 -21.48 -9.46 8.11
CA GLU A 49 -21.56 -9.12 9.54
C GLU A 49 -21.27 -10.34 10.43
N GLN A 50 -21.72 -11.54 10.03
CA GLN A 50 -21.38 -12.78 10.74
C GLN A 50 -19.88 -13.07 10.69
N GLU A 51 -19.20 -12.86 9.57
CA GLU A 51 -17.75 -13.01 9.47
C GLU A 51 -17.00 -12.00 10.35
N LEU A 52 -17.45 -10.75 10.41
CA LEU A 52 -16.88 -9.76 11.34
C LEU A 52 -17.03 -10.23 12.80
N ARG A 53 -18.19 -10.77 13.17
CA ARG A 53 -18.42 -11.32 14.52
C ARG A 53 -17.55 -12.55 14.80
N LYS A 54 -17.34 -13.44 13.83
CA LYS A 54 -16.39 -14.57 13.95
C LYS A 54 -14.94 -14.08 14.15
N GLY A 55 -14.59 -12.98 13.50
CA GLY A 55 -13.31 -12.28 13.69
C GLY A 55 -13.24 -11.44 14.97
N HIS A 56 -14.26 -11.47 15.83
CA HIS A 56 -14.36 -10.65 17.04
C HIS A 56 -14.20 -9.14 16.81
N THR A 57 -14.67 -8.64 15.66
CA THR A 57 -14.62 -7.21 15.30
C THR A 57 -16.00 -6.67 14.97
N THR A 58 -16.20 -5.36 15.18
CA THR A 58 -17.42 -4.66 14.77
C THR A 58 -17.24 -3.98 13.43
N LEU A 59 -18.34 -3.64 12.75
CA LEU A 59 -18.30 -2.87 11.50
C LEU A 59 -17.59 -1.52 11.67
N THR A 60 -17.74 -0.88 12.83
CA THR A 60 -17.10 0.42 13.13
C THR A 60 -15.58 0.29 13.30
N GLU A 61 -15.13 -0.73 14.02
CA GLU A 61 -13.70 -1.03 14.17
C GLU A 61 -13.09 -1.41 12.83
N TRP A 62 -13.76 -2.29 12.09
CA TRP A 62 -13.35 -2.67 10.75
C TRP A 62 -13.26 -1.49 9.79
N ARG A 63 -14.22 -0.56 9.80
CA ARG A 63 -14.14 0.69 9.01
C ARG A 63 -12.94 1.55 9.41
N THR A 64 -12.59 1.57 10.69
CA THR A 64 -11.41 2.30 11.18
C THR A 64 -10.12 1.66 10.67
N GLU A 65 -10.02 0.33 10.71
CA GLU A 65 -8.91 -0.43 10.15
C GLU A 65 -8.81 -0.23 8.62
N LEU A 66 -9.94 -0.32 7.91
CA LEU A 66 -10.00 -0.08 6.48
C LEU A 66 -9.51 1.32 6.11
N ARG A 67 -9.91 2.34 6.87
CA ARG A 67 -9.41 3.71 6.67
C ARG A 67 -7.89 3.79 6.81
N GLN A 68 -7.32 3.14 7.82
CA GLN A 68 -5.88 3.11 8.05
C GLN A 68 -5.17 2.39 6.89
N GLN A 69 -5.69 1.26 6.44
CA GLN A 69 -5.15 0.52 5.30
C GLN A 69 -5.20 1.35 4.01
N LEU A 70 -6.30 2.03 3.72
CA LEU A 70 -6.44 2.91 2.55
C LEU A 70 -5.45 4.08 2.61
N LEU A 71 -5.21 4.67 3.78
CA LEU A 71 -4.18 5.71 3.95
C LEU A 71 -2.78 5.19 3.64
N ILE A 72 -2.44 4.00 4.14
CA ILE A 72 -1.14 3.37 3.87
C ILE A 72 -1.01 3.05 2.38
N GLN A 73 -2.06 2.53 1.74
CA GLN A 73 -2.06 2.25 0.31
C GLN A 73 -1.87 3.53 -0.52
N GLN A 74 -2.54 4.64 -0.15
CA GLN A 74 -2.34 5.93 -0.80
C GLN A 74 -0.90 6.44 -0.62
N LEU A 75 -0.33 6.30 0.59
CA LEU A 75 1.06 6.65 0.87
C LEU A 75 2.01 5.85 -0.02
N GLU A 76 1.91 4.52 -0.01
CA GLU A 76 2.77 3.65 -0.82
C GLU A 76 2.60 3.93 -2.32
N ALA A 77 1.37 4.19 -2.79
CA ALA A 77 1.12 4.58 -4.18
C ALA A 77 1.78 5.92 -4.53
N SER A 78 1.76 6.90 -3.62
CA SER A 78 2.43 8.19 -3.82
C SER A 78 3.95 8.03 -3.91
N ARG A 79 4.53 7.15 -3.08
CA ARG A 79 5.97 6.83 -3.09
C ARG A 79 6.38 6.05 -4.32
N ARG A 80 5.54 5.15 -4.81
CA ARG A 80 5.75 4.45 -6.07
C ARG A 80 5.72 5.40 -7.27
N LYS A 81 4.77 6.33 -7.33
CA LYS A 81 4.58 7.25 -8.47
C LYS A 81 5.75 8.20 -8.70
N ILE A 82 6.52 8.52 -7.66
CA ILE A 82 7.71 9.38 -7.76
C ILE A 82 8.97 8.62 -8.20
N LEU A 83 8.91 7.29 -8.36
CA LEU A 83 10.04 6.53 -8.87
C LEU A 83 10.33 6.93 -10.32
N PRO A 84 11.57 7.32 -10.64
CA PRO A 84 11.90 7.93 -11.93
C PRO A 84 11.88 6.89 -13.05
N VAL A 85 11.07 7.08 -14.09
CA VAL A 85 11.06 6.17 -15.25
C VAL A 85 11.41 6.97 -16.50
N GLY A 86 12.46 6.55 -17.19
CA GLY A 86 12.92 7.19 -18.42
C GLY A 86 12.10 6.77 -19.64
N ASP A 87 12.07 7.63 -20.65
CA ASP A 87 11.36 7.35 -21.90
C ASP A 87 11.96 6.15 -22.65
N GLU A 88 13.28 6.01 -22.63
CA GLU A 88 13.98 4.87 -23.22
C GLU A 88 13.62 3.56 -22.52
N GLU A 89 13.48 3.60 -21.19
CA GLU A 89 13.08 2.45 -20.40
C GLU A 89 11.65 2.00 -20.75
N ILE A 90 10.74 2.95 -20.97
CA ILE A 90 9.37 2.67 -21.41
C ILE A 90 9.36 2.00 -22.79
N ASN A 91 10.18 2.48 -23.72
CA ASN A 91 10.32 1.90 -25.05
C ASN A 91 10.80 0.45 -24.97
N LEU A 92 11.90 0.22 -24.25
CA LEU A 92 12.49 -1.12 -24.10
C LEU A 92 11.55 -2.09 -23.40
N TYR A 93 10.85 -1.65 -22.35
CA TYR A 93 9.86 -2.47 -21.65
C TYR A 93 8.70 -2.84 -22.57
N TRP A 94 8.20 -1.88 -23.34
CA TRP A 94 7.13 -2.12 -24.31
C TRP A 94 7.57 -3.13 -25.37
N GLU A 95 8.73 -2.95 -26.00
CA GLU A 95 9.22 -3.85 -27.04
C GLU A 95 9.38 -5.28 -26.53
N LYS A 96 9.98 -5.44 -25.35
CA LYS A 96 10.18 -6.75 -24.71
C LYS A 96 8.88 -7.48 -24.39
N ASN A 97 7.83 -6.73 -24.03
CA ASN A 97 6.55 -7.28 -23.56
C ASN A 97 5.39 -7.09 -24.55
N ARG A 98 5.66 -6.54 -25.75
CA ARG A 98 4.65 -6.03 -26.69
C ARG A 98 3.54 -7.02 -26.96
N LYS A 99 3.89 -8.26 -27.32
CA LYS A 99 2.92 -9.30 -27.65
C LYS A 99 1.90 -9.54 -26.52
N LYS A 100 2.37 -9.55 -25.27
CA LYS A 100 1.52 -9.77 -24.09
C LYS A 100 0.69 -8.52 -23.79
N LEU A 101 1.33 -7.35 -23.76
CA LEU A 101 0.69 -6.09 -23.37
C LEU A 101 -0.32 -5.61 -24.42
N SER A 102 0.00 -5.75 -25.71
CA SER A 102 -0.91 -5.39 -26.80
C SER A 102 -2.20 -6.20 -26.76
N SER A 103 -2.09 -7.51 -26.49
CA SER A 103 -3.25 -8.39 -26.34
C SER A 103 -4.09 -7.99 -25.14
N PHE A 104 -3.46 -7.78 -23.98
CA PHE A 104 -4.16 -7.46 -22.74
C PHE A 104 -4.82 -6.07 -22.76
N TRP A 105 -4.18 -5.08 -23.36
CA TRP A 105 -4.67 -3.70 -23.43
C TRP A 105 -5.36 -3.34 -24.75
N HIS A 106 -5.47 -4.30 -25.68
CA HIS A 106 -6.11 -4.14 -26.97
C HIS A 106 -5.56 -2.94 -27.76
N THR A 107 -4.24 -2.70 -27.69
CA THR A 107 -3.57 -1.60 -28.40
C THR A 107 -2.15 -1.98 -28.76
N ASP A 108 -1.73 -1.69 -29.99
CA ASP A 108 -0.35 -1.88 -30.45
C ASP A 108 0.50 -0.59 -30.41
N LYS A 109 -0.08 0.51 -29.92
CA LYS A 109 0.53 1.83 -29.92
C LYS A 109 1.08 2.16 -28.53
N LEU A 110 2.39 2.37 -28.45
CA LEU A 110 3.04 2.74 -27.20
C LEU A 110 2.45 4.04 -26.61
N ASP A 111 2.14 5.04 -27.42
CA ASP A 111 1.57 6.31 -26.92
C ASP A 111 0.26 6.13 -26.14
N GLN A 112 -0.55 5.12 -26.50
CA GLN A 112 -1.79 4.81 -25.80
C GLN A 112 -1.57 3.95 -24.53
N ALA A 113 -0.42 3.29 -24.44
CA ALA A 113 -0.05 2.41 -23.33
C ALA A 113 1.02 3.02 -22.41
N ARG A 114 1.59 4.18 -22.76
CA ARG A 114 2.80 4.75 -22.16
C ARG A 114 2.71 4.87 -20.64
N ASP A 115 1.61 5.43 -20.15
CA ASP A 115 1.40 5.61 -18.71
C ASP A 115 1.23 4.28 -17.99
N ARG A 116 0.57 3.30 -18.61
CA ARG A 116 0.42 1.94 -18.03
C ARG A 116 1.75 1.20 -18.00
N VAL A 117 2.58 1.35 -19.03
CA VAL A 117 3.95 0.81 -19.06
C VAL A 117 4.78 1.45 -17.95
N ARG A 118 4.71 2.77 -17.80
CA ARG A 118 5.36 3.48 -16.69
C ARG A 118 4.92 2.93 -15.34
N GLU A 119 3.62 2.74 -15.14
CA GLU A 119 3.09 2.17 -13.90
C GLU A 119 3.60 0.75 -13.61
N LEU A 120 3.68 -0.12 -14.62
CA LEU A 120 4.26 -1.46 -14.47
C LEU A 120 5.73 -1.41 -14.04
N ILE A 121 6.53 -0.58 -14.70
CA ILE A 121 7.95 -0.39 -14.34
C ILE A 121 8.07 0.12 -12.90
N GLN A 122 7.24 1.10 -12.51
CA GLN A 122 7.23 1.62 -11.15
C GLN A 122 6.78 0.57 -10.13
N GLN A 123 5.82 -0.30 -10.47
CA GLN A 123 5.39 -1.41 -9.62
C GLN A 123 6.51 -2.41 -9.38
N GLU A 124 7.19 -2.85 -10.45
CA GLU A 124 8.33 -3.77 -10.35
C GLU A 124 9.44 -3.17 -9.49
N ARG A 125 9.76 -1.89 -9.73
CA ARG A 125 10.80 -1.20 -8.97
C ARG A 125 10.44 -0.96 -7.51
N TRP A 126 9.15 -0.74 -7.21
CA TRP A 126 8.68 -0.55 -5.85
C TRP A 126 8.95 -1.76 -4.97
N VAL A 127 8.89 -2.99 -5.51
CA VAL A 127 9.19 -4.21 -4.76
C VAL A 127 10.56 -4.12 -4.08
N THR A 128 11.57 -3.62 -4.79
CA THR A 128 12.92 -3.44 -4.25
C THR A 128 13.04 -2.16 -3.42
N ALA A 129 12.52 -1.03 -3.92
CA ALA A 129 12.66 0.28 -3.28
C ALA A 129 11.88 0.39 -1.96
N ARG A 130 10.86 -0.45 -1.74
CA ARG A 130 10.02 -0.43 -0.54
C ARG A 130 10.84 -0.67 0.73
N ALA A 131 11.72 -1.67 0.73
CA ALA A 131 12.51 -2.02 1.91
C ALA A 131 13.44 -0.87 2.33
N ASP A 132 14.09 -0.22 1.35
CA ASP A 132 14.95 0.94 1.59
C ASP A 132 14.16 2.14 2.12
N TRP A 133 12.98 2.39 1.57
CA TRP A 133 12.09 3.44 2.06
C TRP A 133 11.60 3.17 3.49
N GLU A 134 11.20 1.93 3.80
CA GLU A 134 10.77 1.54 5.15
C GLU A 134 11.92 1.70 6.17
N LEU A 135 13.14 1.32 5.79
CA LEU A 135 14.32 1.53 6.62
C LEU A 135 14.61 3.03 6.83
N ALA A 136 14.49 3.84 5.78
CA ALA A 136 14.64 5.30 5.87
C ALA A 136 13.57 5.92 6.78
N LEU A 137 12.33 5.42 6.71
CA LEU A 137 11.23 5.85 7.57
C LEU A 137 11.52 5.54 9.05
N VAL A 138 12.00 4.33 9.36
CA VAL A 138 12.41 3.95 10.74
C VAL A 138 13.61 4.77 11.23
N LYS A 139 14.58 5.08 10.35
CA LYS A 139 15.71 5.94 10.72
C LYS A 139 15.26 7.38 11.00
N GLY A 140 14.39 7.94 10.15
CA GLY A 140 13.81 9.28 10.30
C GLY A 140 12.86 9.41 11.49
N ALA A 141 12.23 8.30 11.89
CA ALA A 141 11.33 8.23 13.04
C ALA A 141 12.00 8.67 14.36
N LYS A 142 13.31 8.46 14.50
CA LYS A 142 14.09 8.91 15.68
C LYS A 142 13.99 10.42 15.94
N VAL A 143 13.63 11.22 14.92
CA VAL A 143 13.59 12.67 14.99
C VAL A 143 12.19 13.20 15.34
N TRP A 144 11.11 12.56 14.87
CA TRP A 144 9.75 13.14 14.91
C TRP A 144 8.68 12.28 15.58
N VAL A 145 9.01 11.07 16.04
CA VAL A 145 8.00 10.11 16.50
C VAL A 145 7.76 10.19 17.99
N ASP A 146 6.51 9.93 18.37
CA ASP A 146 6.02 9.85 19.75
C ASP A 146 6.91 8.92 20.61
N ARG A 147 7.09 9.29 21.88
CA ARG A 147 8.02 8.63 22.80
C ARG A 147 7.70 7.14 22.96
N ASP A 148 6.42 6.78 22.93
CA ASP A 148 5.95 5.40 23.12
C ASP A 148 6.30 4.49 21.93
N ILE A 149 6.30 5.03 20.72
CA ILE A 149 6.68 4.27 19.52
C ILE A 149 8.21 4.13 19.44
N ARG A 150 8.97 5.14 19.91
CA ARG A 150 10.44 5.04 19.96
C ARG A 150 10.91 3.83 20.78
N GLN A 151 10.25 3.52 21.88
CA GLN A 151 10.61 2.38 22.74
C GLN A 151 10.47 1.02 22.03
N LEU A 152 9.55 0.90 21.07
CA LEU A 152 9.35 -0.31 20.27
C LEU A 152 10.48 -0.57 19.26
N PHE A 153 11.36 0.41 19.01
CA PHE A 153 12.52 0.31 18.11
C PHE A 153 13.86 0.12 18.84
N VAL A 154 13.89 0.13 20.18
CA VAL A 154 15.14 0.04 20.97
C VAL A 154 15.60 -1.41 21.17
N THR A 155 14.77 -2.41 20.88
CA THR A 155 15.15 -3.83 20.96
C THR A 155 15.80 -4.32 19.65
N VAL A 156 16.88 -3.68 19.23
CA VAL A 156 17.90 -4.35 18.40
C VAL A 156 18.91 -4.93 19.39
N PRO A 157 19.13 -6.25 19.45
CA PRO A 157 20.17 -6.79 20.31
C PRO A 157 21.49 -6.15 19.86
N ALA A 158 22.15 -5.45 20.77
CA ALA A 158 23.55 -5.16 20.58
C ALA A 158 24.26 -6.51 20.43
N ASP A 159 25.00 -6.68 19.35
CA ASP A 159 25.89 -7.82 19.18
C ASP A 159 26.67 -8.04 20.47
N HIS A 160 26.38 -9.15 21.15
CA HIS A 160 27.29 -9.69 22.15
C HIS A 160 28.38 -10.43 21.38
N THR A 161 29.39 -9.68 20.93
CA THR A 161 30.73 -10.23 20.75
C THR A 161 31.26 -10.64 22.11
N HIS A 162 31.40 -11.95 22.31
CA HIS A 162 32.30 -12.57 23.28
C HIS A 162 33.06 -13.70 22.59
#